data_AF-A0A524D687-F1
#
_entry.id   AF-A0A524D687-F1
#
_cell.length_a   1.000
_cell.length_b   1.000
_cell.length_c   1.000
_cell.angle_alpha   90.00
_cell.angle_beta   90.00
_cell.angle_gamma   90.00
#
_symmetry.space_group_name_H-M   'P 1'
#
loop_
_entity.id
_entity.type
_entity.pdbx_description
1 polymer ?
#
loop_
_entity_poly.entity_id
_entity_poly.type
_entity_poly.pdbx_seq_one_letter_code
_entity_poly.pdbx_strand_id
1 'polypeptide(L)'
;MELDPLRNVFNRMFGRWEDSPNDQQYYVKIFFAMISALVCGLAGPTFAGIRGLLFGILVYMLSLFVIRYLLGVEPEKLGGMQKMITNSLPSYLLLWVVLWTIMWGFWLPPPT
;
A
#
# COMPACT_ATOMS: atom_id res chain seq x y z
N MET A 1 -5.38 -10.76 20.61
CA MET A 1 -4.94 -11.57 19.46
C MET A 1 -3.42 -11.53 19.44
N GLU A 2 -2.75 -12.68 19.49
CA GLU A 2 -1.30 -12.76 19.29
C GLU A 2 -0.98 -12.30 17.86
N LEU A 3 -0.58 -11.03 17.72
CA LEU A 3 -0.11 -10.46 16.46
C LEU A 3 1.37 -10.80 16.20
N ASP A 4 2.01 -11.49 17.15
CA ASP A 4 3.43 -11.85 17.13
C ASP A 4 3.88 -12.57 15.84
N PRO A 5 3.15 -13.55 15.27
CA PRO A 5 3.57 -14.16 14.01
C PRO A 5 3.56 -13.18 12.84
N LEU A 6 2.52 -12.34 12.71
CA LEU A 6 2.43 -11.34 11.66
C LEU A 6 3.51 -10.25 11.84
N ARG A 7 3.68 -9.79 13.08
CA ARG A 7 4.71 -8.82 13.44
C ARG A 7 6.10 -9.31 13.07
N ASN A 8 6.41 -10.57 13.34
CA ASN A 8 7.69 -11.18 12.97
C ASN A 8 7.90 -11.23 11.46
N VAL A 9 6.87 -11.53 10.67
CA VAL A 9 6.95 -11.52 9.21
C VAL A 9 7.18 -10.10 8.67
N PHE A 10 6.40 -9.12 9.14
CA PHE A 10 6.56 -7.73 8.74
C PHE A 10 7.91 -7.14 9.17
N ASN A 11 8.40 -7.47 10.36
CA ASN A 11 9.73 -7.07 10.82
C ASN A 11 10.84 -7.73 9.98
N ARG A 12 10.68 -8.97 9.53
CA ARG A 12 11.65 -9.57 8.60
C ARG A 12 11.68 -8.87 7.24
N MET A 13 10.53 -8.42 6.74
CA MET A 13 10.45 -7.74 5.44
C MET A 13 10.86 -6.27 5.51
N PHE A 14 10.46 -5.55 6.56
CA PHE A 14 10.59 -4.10 6.68
C PHE A 14 11.48 -3.63 7.84
N GLY A 15 12.03 -4.54 8.65
CA GLY A 15 12.92 -4.20 9.77
C GLY A 15 14.26 -3.64 9.33
N ARG A 16 14.68 -3.87 8.07
CA ARG A 16 15.92 -3.26 7.53
C ARG A 16 15.91 -1.72 7.50
N TRP A 17 14.75 -1.10 7.69
CA TRP A 17 14.58 0.36 7.73
C TRP A 17 14.13 0.86 9.11
N GLU A 18 14.25 0.06 10.16
CA GLU A 18 13.86 0.47 11.51
C GLU A 18 14.57 1.75 11.98
N ASP A 19 15.82 1.96 11.54
CA ASP A 19 16.60 3.17 11.81
C ASP A 19 16.05 4.44 11.13
N SER A 20 15.21 4.29 10.10
CA SER A 20 14.58 5.38 9.35
C SER A 20 13.07 5.16 9.25
N PRO A 21 12.29 5.68 10.22
CA PRO A 21 10.83 5.56 10.23
C PRO A 21 10.18 6.06 8.93
N ASN A 22 10.78 7.07 8.29
CA ASN A 22 10.32 7.62 7.01
C ASN A 22 10.47 6.62 5.87
N ASP A 23 11.62 5.96 5.77
CA ASP A 23 11.84 4.95 4.74
C ASP A 23 10.96 3.73 5.02
N GLN A 24 10.87 3.30 6.27
CA GLN A 24 10.04 2.16 6.66
C GLN A 24 8.58 2.37 6.26
N GLN A 25 7.96 3.51 6.59
CA GLN A 25 6.59 3.80 6.17
C GLN A 25 6.43 3.86 4.65
N TYR A 26 7.45 4.37 3.94
CA TYR A 26 7.43 4.53 2.50
C TYR A 26 7.39 3.15 1.83
N TYR A 27 8.33 2.26 2.17
CA TYR A 27 8.41 0.94 1.56
C TYR A 27 7.21 0.04 1.88
N VAL A 28 6.64 0.16 3.09
CA VAL A 28 5.40 -0.55 3.43
C VAL A 28 4.27 -0.10 2.51
N LYS A 29 4.03 1.21 2.36
CA LYS A 29 2.98 1.71 1.47
C LYS A 29 3.22 1.32 0.02
N ILE A 30 4.46 1.39 -0.47
CA ILE A 30 4.81 0.93 -1.82
C ILE A 30 4.49 -0.55 -2.02
N PHE A 31 4.79 -1.40 -1.04
CA PHE A 31 4.43 -2.82 -1.07
C PHE A 31 2.90 -3.02 -1.15
N PHE A 32 2.14 -2.30 -0.34
CA PHE A 32 0.68 -2.36 -0.36
C PHE A 32 0.08 -1.80 -1.67
N ALA A 33 0.69 -0.77 -2.27
CA ALA A 33 0.31 -0.23 -3.58
C ALA A 33 0.47 -1.26 -4.69
N MET A 34 1.58 -2.01 -4.69
CA MET A 34 1.81 -3.08 -5.65
C MET A 34 0.80 -4.20 -5.49
N ILE A 35 0.54 -4.66 -4.25
CA ILE A 35 -0.46 -5.69 -3.99
C ILE A 35 -1.85 -5.25 -4.44
N SER A 36 -2.27 -4.04 -4.09
CA SER A 36 -3.60 -3.55 -4.47
C SER A 36 -3.74 -3.40 -5.98
N ALA A 37 -2.71 -2.91 -6.67
CA ALA A 37 -2.70 -2.81 -8.13
C ALA A 37 -2.78 -4.18 -8.79
N LEU A 38 -2.01 -5.16 -8.30
CA LEU A 38 -2.04 -6.54 -8.78
C LEU A 38 -3.42 -7.16 -8.61
N VAL A 39 -4.06 -6.99 -7.45
CA VAL A 39 -5.41 -7.50 -7.20
C VAL A 39 -6.42 -6.83 -8.14
N CYS A 40 -6.41 -5.50 -8.25
CA CYS A 40 -7.29 -4.77 -9.16
C CYS A 40 -7.08 -5.17 -10.63
N GLY A 41 -5.83 -5.34 -11.03
CA GLY A 41 -5.44 -5.71 -12.38
C GLY A 41 -5.81 -7.15 -12.73
N LEU A 42 -5.53 -8.13 -11.86
CA LEU A 42 -5.83 -9.54 -12.11
C LEU A 42 -7.33 -9.86 -12.04
N ALA A 43 -8.10 -9.13 -11.23
CA ALA A 43 -9.55 -9.29 -11.17
C ALA A 43 -10.29 -8.51 -12.28
N GLY A 44 -9.55 -7.76 -13.10
CA GLY A 44 -10.01 -7.17 -14.35
C GLY A 44 -11.28 -6.32 -14.18
N PRO A 45 -12.33 -6.55 -14.98
CA PRO A 45 -13.56 -5.74 -14.99
C PRO A 45 -14.25 -5.58 -13.62
N THR A 46 -14.05 -6.52 -12.69
CA THR A 46 -14.67 -6.51 -11.36
C THR A 46 -14.33 -5.24 -10.57
N PHE A 47 -13.11 -4.74 -10.73
CA PHE A 47 -12.60 -3.55 -10.04
C PHE A 47 -12.64 -2.28 -10.90
N ALA A 48 -13.29 -2.31 -12.07
CA ALA A 48 -13.40 -1.12 -12.92
C ALA A 48 -14.06 0.07 -12.20
N GLY A 49 -13.53 1.28 -12.46
CA GLY A 49 -14.08 2.53 -11.93
C GLY A 49 -14.01 2.64 -10.40
N ILE A 50 -15.14 3.00 -9.77
CA ILE A 50 -15.20 3.34 -8.34
C ILE A 50 -14.81 2.17 -7.42
N ARG A 51 -15.02 0.91 -7.86
CA ARG A 51 -14.74 -0.27 -7.05
C ARG A 51 -13.25 -0.44 -6.78
N GLY A 52 -12.43 -0.29 -7.81
CA GLY A 52 -10.98 -0.30 -7.68
C GLY A 52 -10.48 0.88 -6.86
N LEU A 53 -11.10 2.07 -7.00
CA LEU A 53 -10.77 3.22 -6.17
C LEU A 53 -11.01 2.95 -4.67
N LEU A 54 -12.20 2.46 -4.32
CA LEU A 54 -12.53 2.11 -2.94
C LEU A 54 -11.59 1.05 -2.38
N PHE A 55 -11.24 0.05 -3.18
CA PHE A 55 -10.29 -0.97 -2.78
C PHE A 55 -8.88 -0.41 -2.57
N GLY A 56 -8.38 0.43 -3.48
CA GLY A 56 -7.08 1.09 -3.34
C GLY A 56 -6.97 1.95 -2.10
N ILE A 57 -8.04 2.69 -1.76
CA ILE A 57 -8.14 3.50 -0.53
C ILE A 57 -8.20 2.60 0.71
N LEU A 58 -8.97 1.51 0.67
CA LEU A 58 -9.04 0.55 1.77
C LEU A 58 -7.68 -0.08 2.07
N VAL A 59 -6.95 -0.50 1.03
CA VAL A 59 -5.61 -1.07 1.18
C VAL A 59 -4.60 -0.02 1.67
N TYR A 60 -4.76 1.24 1.26
CA TYR A 60 -3.97 2.34 1.80
C TYR A 60 -4.22 2.53 3.30
N MET A 61 -5.48 2.55 3.75
CA MET A 61 -5.82 2.60 5.19
C MET A 61 -5.25 1.40 5.95
N LEU A 62 -5.29 0.20 5.36
CA LEU A 62 -4.68 -0.99 5.94
C LEU A 62 -3.16 -0.83 6.10
N SER A 63 -2.48 -0.21 5.13
CA SER A 63 -1.04 0.06 5.25
C SER A 63 -0.70 0.98 6.43
N LEU A 64 -1.55 1.98 6.72
CA LEU A 64 -1.39 2.84 7.89
C LEU A 64 -1.55 2.07 9.20
N PHE A 65 -2.52 1.14 9.24
CA PHE A 65 -2.71 0.26 10.39
C PHE A 65 -1.48 -0.62 10.62
N VAL A 66 -0.92 -1.21 9.55
CA VAL A 66 0.30 -2.03 9.62
C VAL A 66 1.48 -1.22 10.16
N ILE A 67 1.69 -0.01 9.64
CA ILE A 67 2.76 0.87 10.09
C ILE A 67 2.63 1.19 11.60
N ARG A 68 1.43 1.55 12.05
CA ARG A 68 1.21 1.97 13.44
C ARG A 68 1.20 0.83 14.46
N TYR A 69 0.58 -0.30 14.11
CA TYR A 69 0.25 -1.37 15.07
C TYR A 69 1.12 -2.62 14.90
N LEU A 70 1.54 -2.96 13.68
CA LEU A 70 2.43 -4.11 13.45
C LEU A 70 3.90 -3.70 13.58
N LEU A 71 4.30 -2.62 12.91
CA LEU A 71 5.69 -2.13 12.93
C LEU A 71 5.98 -1.19 14.11
N GLY A 72 4.94 -0.73 14.82
CA GLY A 72 5.11 0.12 15.99
C GLY A 72 5.72 1.49 15.69
N VAL A 73 5.57 1.99 14.47
CA VAL A 73 6.06 3.32 14.11
C VAL A 73 5.18 4.37 14.78
N GLU A 74 5.81 5.19 15.62
CA GLU A 74 5.17 6.29 16.32
C GLU A 74 4.96 7.48 15.36
N PRO A 75 3.73 8.01 15.22
CA PRO A 75 3.46 9.17 14.37
C PRO A 75 4.32 10.38 14.72
N GLU A 76 4.68 10.55 15.98
CA GLU A 76 5.52 11.65 16.49
C GLU A 76 6.89 11.65 15.81
N LYS A 77 7.49 10.47 15.56
CA LYS A 77 8.76 10.32 14.85
C LYS A 77 8.67 10.71 13.37
N LEU A 78 7.46 10.75 12.81
CA LEU A 78 7.17 11.15 11.43
C LEU A 78 6.73 12.62 11.33
N GLY A 79 6.69 13.34 12.46
CA GLY A 79 6.18 14.72 12.54
C GLY A 79 4.65 14.80 12.56
N GLY A 80 3.99 13.77 13.10
CA GLY A 80 2.57 13.72 13.41
C GLY A 80 1.74 12.81 12.51
N MET A 81 0.49 12.58 12.91
CA MET A 81 -0.47 11.73 12.19
C MET A 81 -0.70 12.21 10.75
N GLN A 82 -0.80 13.52 10.53
CA GLN A 82 -1.00 14.08 9.19
C GLN A 82 0.15 13.72 8.26
N LYS A 83 1.41 13.85 8.71
CA LYS A 83 2.58 13.47 7.91
C LYS A 83 2.65 11.96 7.68
N MET A 84 2.30 11.15 8.68
CA MET A 84 2.22 9.70 8.49
C MET A 84 1.19 9.32 7.42
N ILE A 85 0.12 10.09 7.22
CA ILE A 85 -0.80 9.89 6.10
C ILE A 85 -0.14 10.44 4.82
N THR A 86 0.07 11.74 4.74
CA THR A 86 0.29 12.42 3.46
C THR A 86 1.68 12.23 2.85
N ASN A 87 2.72 11.96 3.65
CA ASN A 87 4.12 12.05 3.19
C ASN A 87 4.43 11.14 1.99
N SER A 88 3.83 9.95 1.92
CA SER A 88 4.00 8.99 0.84
C SER A 88 2.70 8.64 0.11
N LEU A 89 1.64 9.41 0.34
CA LEU A 89 0.37 9.26 -0.36
C LEU A 89 0.53 9.48 -1.88
N PRO A 90 1.23 10.52 -2.39
CA PRO A 90 1.41 10.71 -3.82
C PRO A 90 2.12 9.53 -4.49
N SER A 91 3.20 9.04 -3.87
CA SER A 91 3.97 7.89 -4.39
C SER A 91 3.14 6.61 -4.39
N TYR A 92 2.34 6.37 -3.34
CA TYR A 92 1.40 5.26 -3.29
C TYR A 92 0.40 5.33 -4.45
N LEU A 93 -0.28 6.47 -4.61
CA LEU A 93 -1.31 6.65 -5.62
C LEU A 93 -0.74 6.53 -7.03
N LEU A 94 0.41 7.14 -7.29
CA LEU A 94 1.05 7.10 -8.60
C LEU A 94 1.44 5.67 -8.98
N LEU A 95 2.11 4.93 -8.08
CA LEU A 95 2.49 3.56 -8.36
C LEU A 95 1.28 2.65 -8.55
N TRP A 96 0.29 2.78 -7.66
CA TRP A 96 -0.93 1.99 -7.70
C TRP A 96 -1.71 2.22 -9.01
N VAL A 97 -1.95 3.48 -9.40
CA VAL A 97 -2.67 3.82 -10.63
C VAL A 97 -1.90 3.39 -11.87
N VAL A 98 -0.58 3.61 -11.91
CA VAL A 98 0.25 3.22 -13.07
C VAL A 98 0.21 1.71 -13.27
N LEU A 99 0.48 0.92 -12.23
CA LEU A 99 0.46 -0.54 -12.33
C LEU A 99 -0.93 -1.06 -12.68
N TRP A 100 -1.97 -0.52 -12.06
CA TRP A 100 -3.35 -0.92 -12.35
C TRP A 100 -3.72 -0.60 -13.81
N THR A 101 -3.33 0.57 -14.32
CA THR A 101 -3.59 0.98 -15.72
C THR A 101 -2.86 0.10 -16.72
N ILE A 102 -1.58 -0.21 -16.47
CA ILE A 102 -0.80 -1.14 -17.29
C ILE A 102 -1.51 -2.50 -17.37
N MET A 103 -1.95 -3.01 -16.22
CA MET A 103 -2.65 -4.30 -16.16
C MET A 103 -4.01 -4.26 -16.86
N TRP A 104 -4.74 -3.14 -16.76
CA TRP A 104 -6.00 -2.94 -17.46
C TRP A 104 -5.86 -3.05 -18.97
N GLY A 105 -4.73 -2.61 -19.53
CA GLY A 105 -4.43 -2.73 -20.95
C GLY A 105 -4.51 -4.17 -21.49
N PHE A 106 -4.18 -5.16 -20.66
CA PHE A 106 -4.24 -6.58 -21.05
C PHE A 106 -5.66 -7.17 -21.05
N TRP A 107 -6.66 -6.45 -20.54
CA TRP A 107 -8.07 -6.86 -20.54
C TRP A 107 -8.86 -6.28 -21.72
N LEU A 108 -8.30 -5.31 -22.44
CA LEU A 108 -8.97 -4.71 -23.59
C LEU A 108 -9.03 -5.74 -24.73
N PRO A 109 -10.22 -5.96 -25.33
CA PRO A 109 -10.31 -6.79 -26.51
C PRO A 109 -9.45 -6.20 -27.64
N PRO A 110 -8.82 -7.02 -28.49
CA PRO A 110 -8.05 -6.53 -29.62
C PRO A 110 -8.96 -5.65 -30.51
N PRO A 111 -8.44 -4.53 -31.04
CA PRO A 111 -9.21 -3.70 -31.95
C PRO A 111 -9.61 -4.54 -33.17
N THR A 112 -10.91 -4.63 -33.43
CA THR A 112 -11.53 -5.27 -34.60
C THR A 112 -11.28 -4.50 -35.87
#